data_AF-A0A945S4S2-F1
#
_entry.id   AF-A0A945S4S2-F1
#
_cell.length_a   1.000
_cell.length_b   1.000
_cell.length_c   1.000
_cell.angle_alpha   90.00
_cell.angle_beta   90.00
_cell.angle_gamma   90.00
#
_symmetry.space_group_name_H-M   'P 1'
#
loop_
_entity.id
_entity.type
_entity.pdbx_description
1 polymer ?
#
loop_
_entity_poly.entity_id
_entity_poly.type
_entity_poly.pdbx_seq_one_letter_code
_entity_poly.pdbx_strand_id
1 'polypeptide(L)'
;MRRTFGYAPVLAGLLTGGVVCSSVSAATIEFSEFSITFPGTTSFRLTMGARGTGIDVGSYGMRTYFSATKSLPGLQPRGKFQYLLVKGATGRPPHMLLDNHPEDENATKGAIAITVPTVGWPNGVHTFLCYADNRPASGAYVAARKRIRVTIENGEIVAGRSGELDMLHVRITNWEATPEEAIPGDSFDVSATVETNSPEGVRLALTSPYTVRPEDTPPGFDYVLETKHFRFPGAAQEGTFRIPTVGWSPGVYHLSLLAEATGTDGQVSDYRDLAIRIPAPKPQFVVTVEGDVRLTTGTHFGTICKLADSSVLAHGRVSRDGGRTWQKLPSKIPMGHQLRDGSIVGVGMRTKPAPGKPGWFETRAYLSRDGGKTVRSFRTNVHVPNAKAGIGHAPAPGPLFWRSIVEMPDGALLAAMYGWFVGDESPVPGQPGSMRYRTFLVESRDMGHTWAYLSTVAYDPDIGTEGYCEPVLRLLPNGELLCILRTGGDNRPFWQDNPMCQTSSRDGGKTWDKPHRMGVDGVSPDLCVMSDGTLACSYGRPGADLMLSTDNGKTWTSHTCIDPERYSGYTAVCEAEPGVLLYGYGAMRRIDEDTGLRANELRVARIRISPR
;
A
#
# COMPACT_ATOMS: atom_id res chain seq x y z
N MET A 1 -7.67 6.32 -39.38
CA MET A 1 -8.88 6.94 -39.95
C MET A 1 -9.74 7.48 -38.82
N ARG A 2 -9.81 8.81 -38.67
CA ARG A 2 -10.61 9.50 -37.64
C ARG A 2 -12.06 9.62 -38.12
N ARG A 3 -13.05 9.27 -37.30
CA ARG A 3 -14.46 9.65 -37.49
C ARG A 3 -14.87 10.65 -36.42
N THR A 4 -15.15 11.86 -36.88
CA THR A 4 -15.81 12.96 -36.20
C THR A 4 -17.30 12.66 -36.03
N PHE A 5 -17.85 12.95 -34.85
CA PHE A 5 -19.29 13.19 -34.67
C PHE A 5 -19.46 14.53 -33.96
N GLY A 6 -20.04 15.48 -34.69
CA GLY A 6 -20.45 16.78 -34.16
C GLY A 6 -21.82 16.70 -33.50
N TYR A 7 -21.98 17.43 -32.40
CA TYR A 7 -23.27 17.75 -31.80
C TYR A 7 -23.43 19.27 -31.79
N ALA A 8 -24.51 19.75 -32.41
CA ALA A 8 -24.99 21.13 -32.24
C ALA A 8 -26.10 21.15 -31.17
N PRO A 9 -26.26 22.26 -30.42
CA PRO A 9 -27.07 22.29 -29.20
C PRO A 9 -28.52 22.70 -29.46
N VAL A 10 -29.45 22.20 -28.64
CA VAL A 10 -30.79 22.78 -28.50
C VAL A 10 -30.94 23.28 -27.06
N LEU A 11 -31.21 24.58 -26.94
CA LEU A 11 -31.43 25.33 -25.71
C LEU A 11 -32.93 25.36 -25.39
N ALA A 12 -33.31 24.91 -24.20
CA ALA A 12 -34.49 25.30 -23.41
C ALA A 12 -34.37 24.54 -22.06
N GLY A 13 -34.46 25.09 -20.86
CA GLY A 13 -34.88 26.38 -20.36
C GLY A 13 -35.39 26.13 -18.93
N LEU A 14 -34.61 26.54 -17.92
CA LEU A 14 -34.98 26.79 -16.51
C LEU A 14 -35.53 25.66 -15.64
N LEU A 15 -34.73 25.25 -14.64
CA LEU A 15 -35.09 25.40 -13.22
C LEU A 15 -33.80 25.54 -12.39
N THR A 16 -33.64 26.74 -11.83
CA THR A 16 -32.51 27.21 -11.06
C THR A 16 -32.44 26.53 -9.69
N GLY A 17 -31.39 25.74 -9.51
CA GLY A 17 -30.94 25.18 -8.24
C GLY A 17 -29.47 24.83 -8.33
N GLY A 18 -28.66 25.75 -8.85
CA GLY A 18 -27.23 25.58 -8.99
C GLY A 18 -26.58 25.49 -7.61
N VAL A 19 -26.32 24.28 -7.14
CA VAL A 19 -25.18 24.06 -6.26
C VAL A 19 -23.96 24.32 -7.12
N VAL A 20 -23.45 25.55 -7.03
CA VAL A 20 -22.10 25.86 -7.45
C VAL A 20 -21.21 24.95 -6.62
N CYS A 21 -20.76 23.85 -7.23
CA CYS A 21 -19.66 23.08 -6.70
C CYS A 21 -18.44 23.96 -6.86
N SER A 22 -18.24 24.89 -5.92
CA SER A 22 -16.97 25.58 -5.81
C SER A 22 -15.92 24.50 -5.60
N SER A 23 -14.97 24.43 -6.52
CA SER A 23 -13.71 23.75 -6.27
C SER A 23 -13.12 24.40 -5.02
N VAL A 24 -13.32 23.78 -3.86
CA VAL A 24 -12.62 24.19 -2.64
C VAL A 24 -11.16 23.94 -2.95
N SER A 25 -10.38 24.99 -3.19
CA SER A 25 -8.95 24.83 -3.43
C SER A 25 -8.36 24.09 -2.23
N ALA A 26 -7.45 23.15 -2.49
CA ALA A 26 -6.73 22.50 -1.41
C ALA A 26 -6.08 23.57 -0.51
N ALA A 27 -6.11 23.34 0.80
CA ALA A 27 -5.45 24.23 1.74
C ALA A 27 -3.95 24.29 1.46
N THR A 28 -3.38 25.50 1.40
CA THR A 28 -1.95 25.72 1.12
C THR A 28 -1.31 26.61 2.19
N ILE A 29 0.01 26.50 2.33
CA ILE A 29 0.85 27.44 3.08
C ILE A 29 1.99 27.86 2.14
N GLU A 30 2.28 29.15 2.08
CA GLU A 30 3.34 29.74 1.26
C GLU A 30 4.18 30.71 2.11
N PHE A 31 5.47 30.81 1.82
CA PHE A 31 6.31 31.84 2.44
C PHE A 31 5.97 33.20 1.82
N SER A 32 5.56 34.15 2.67
CA SER A 32 5.42 35.56 2.29
C SER A 32 6.74 36.33 2.46
N GLU A 33 7.66 35.79 3.27
CA GLU A 33 9.00 36.32 3.46
C GLU A 33 9.95 35.16 3.77
N PHE A 34 11.14 35.18 3.19
CA PHE A 34 12.20 34.25 3.53
C PHE A 34 13.55 34.94 3.30
N SER A 35 14.41 34.97 4.31
CA SER A 35 15.76 35.48 4.12
C SER A 35 16.76 34.87 5.11
N ILE A 36 18.01 34.82 4.68
CA ILE A 36 19.16 34.49 5.51
C ILE A 36 20.14 35.67 5.47
N THR A 37 20.57 36.11 6.64
CA THR A 37 21.57 37.17 6.80
C THR A 37 22.66 36.70 7.77
N PHE A 38 23.81 37.36 7.75
CA PHE A 38 24.98 36.97 8.53
C PHE A 38 25.38 38.12 9.46
N PRO A 39 24.88 38.14 10.71
CA PRO A 39 25.23 39.18 11.69
C PRO A 39 26.73 39.19 12.06
N GLY A 40 27.45 38.10 11.77
CA GLY A 40 28.89 37.95 11.93
C GLY A 40 29.39 36.69 11.22
N THR A 41 30.61 36.23 11.54
CA THR A 41 31.21 35.03 10.94
C THR A 41 30.83 33.73 11.65
N THR A 42 30.15 33.78 12.80
CA THR A 42 29.87 32.60 13.64
C THR A 42 28.38 32.42 13.96
N SER A 43 27.52 33.13 13.24
CA SER A 43 26.07 32.96 13.32
C SER A 43 25.40 33.44 12.04
N PHE A 44 24.21 32.91 11.76
CA PHE A 44 23.32 33.43 10.73
C PHE A 44 21.94 33.69 11.32
N ARG A 45 21.24 34.68 10.79
CA ARG A 45 19.87 35.01 11.15
C ARG A 45 18.94 34.55 10.03
N LEU A 46 17.96 33.73 10.40
CA LEU A 46 16.92 33.21 9.51
C LEU A 46 15.62 33.95 9.78
N THR A 47 15.04 34.56 8.76
CA THR A 47 13.72 35.20 8.82
C THR A 47 12.74 34.42 7.95
N MET A 48 11.56 34.11 8.48
CA MET A 48 10.53 33.34 7.80
C MET A 48 9.14 33.91 8.10
N GLY A 49 8.47 34.45 7.09
CA GLY A 49 7.06 34.82 7.14
C GLY A 49 6.24 33.91 6.24
N ALA A 50 5.06 33.47 6.69
CA ALA A 50 4.20 32.60 5.91
C ALA A 50 2.72 32.95 6.02
N ARG A 51 1.97 32.61 4.97
CA ARG A 51 0.51 32.78 4.89
C ARG A 51 -0.12 31.48 4.45
N GLY A 52 -1.26 31.15 5.06
CA GLY A 52 -2.06 30.00 4.68
C GLY A 52 -3.36 30.40 3.99
N THR A 53 -3.75 29.62 2.98
CA THR A 53 -5.04 29.76 2.30
C THR A 53 -5.94 28.59 2.71
N GLY A 54 -7.05 28.88 3.37
CA GLY A 54 -7.96 27.85 3.89
C GLY A 54 -7.39 27.02 5.06
N ILE A 55 -6.23 27.41 5.60
CA ILE A 55 -5.60 26.81 6.78
C ILE A 55 -4.68 27.82 7.46
N ASP A 56 -4.56 27.76 8.77
CA ASP A 56 -3.64 28.61 9.53
C ASP A 56 -2.21 28.07 9.50
N VAL A 57 -1.24 28.98 9.52
CA VAL A 57 0.16 28.64 9.83
C VAL A 57 0.26 28.40 11.34
N GLY A 58 0.63 27.19 11.73
CA GLY A 58 0.71 26.77 13.12
C GLY A 58 2.12 26.88 13.72
N SER A 59 3.16 26.56 12.94
CA SER A 59 4.54 26.60 13.42
C SER A 59 5.57 26.75 12.30
N TYR A 60 6.79 27.12 12.67
CA TYR A 60 7.97 27.18 11.83
C TYR A 60 9.06 26.23 12.34
N GLY A 61 10.07 25.95 11.54
CA GLY A 61 11.19 25.14 11.99
C GLY A 61 12.36 25.07 11.02
N MET A 62 13.47 24.55 11.54
CA MET A 62 14.69 24.25 10.78
C MET A 62 15.27 22.91 11.24
N ARG A 63 15.69 22.08 10.29
CA ARG A 63 16.41 20.83 10.58
C ARG A 63 17.49 20.55 9.54
N THR A 64 18.46 19.69 9.86
CA THR A 64 19.38 19.16 8.84
C THR A 64 18.59 18.50 7.71
N TYR A 65 18.97 18.81 6.46
CA TYR A 65 18.30 18.27 5.28
C TYR A 65 18.58 16.76 5.17
N PHE A 66 19.86 16.40 5.33
CA PHE A 66 20.33 15.03 5.35
C PHE A 66 20.38 14.42 6.75
N SER A 67 20.51 13.08 6.78
CA SER A 67 20.81 12.37 8.02
C SER A 67 22.10 12.92 8.60
N ALA A 68 22.04 13.41 9.83
CA ALA A 68 23.20 14.03 10.45
C ALA A 68 24.15 12.93 10.96
N THR A 69 25.34 12.84 10.36
CA THR A 69 26.40 11.90 10.78
C THR A 69 27.31 12.50 11.85
N LYS A 70 27.28 13.83 12.03
CA LYS A 70 28.06 14.59 13.01
C LYS A 70 27.12 15.51 13.81
N SER A 71 27.43 15.71 15.08
CA SER A 71 26.69 16.64 15.94
C SER A 71 26.96 18.10 15.53
N LEU A 72 25.92 18.91 15.41
CA LEU A 72 26.00 20.35 15.20
C LEU A 72 25.59 21.05 16.52
N PRO A 73 26.54 21.64 17.27
CA PRO A 73 26.24 22.39 18.49
C PRO A 73 25.09 23.40 18.27
N GLY A 74 24.16 23.46 19.23
CA GLY A 74 22.96 24.30 19.13
C GLY A 74 21.76 23.63 18.46
N LEU A 75 21.94 22.47 17.81
CA LEU A 75 20.84 21.65 17.30
C LEU A 75 20.70 20.38 18.14
N GLN A 76 19.49 19.82 18.22
CA GLN A 76 19.25 18.57 18.95
C GLN A 76 18.89 17.40 18.04
N PRO A 77 19.49 16.21 18.26
CA PRO A 77 19.19 15.02 17.49
C PRO A 77 17.77 14.50 17.77
N ARG A 78 17.05 14.17 16.71
CA ARG A 78 15.75 13.50 16.77
C ARG A 78 15.57 12.58 15.58
N GLY A 79 15.62 11.28 15.83
CA GLY A 79 15.70 10.28 14.77
C GLY A 79 17.00 10.44 13.99
N LYS A 80 16.92 10.49 12.65
CA LYS A 80 18.08 10.63 11.76
C LYS A 80 18.53 12.09 11.56
N PHE A 81 17.77 13.07 12.03
CA PHE A 81 18.00 14.50 11.76
C PHE A 81 18.30 15.28 13.03
N GLN A 82 18.88 16.47 12.90
CA GLN A 82 19.05 17.42 14.01
C GLN A 82 18.19 18.66 13.78
N TYR A 83 17.49 19.11 14.81
CA TYR A 83 16.50 20.19 14.76
C TYR A 83 16.96 21.41 15.56
N LEU A 84 16.62 22.59 15.07
CA LEU A 84 16.65 23.81 15.87
C LEU A 84 15.53 23.73 16.90
N LEU A 85 15.89 23.85 18.18
CA LEU A 85 14.93 23.89 19.28
C LEU A 85 14.94 25.28 19.91
N VAL A 86 13.77 25.72 20.37
CA VAL A 86 13.62 26.87 21.29
C VAL A 86 13.19 26.37 22.67
N LYS A 87 13.56 27.09 23.74
CA LYS A 87 13.16 26.77 25.11
C LYS A 87 11.63 26.83 25.21
N GLY A 88 11.03 25.71 25.56
CA GLY A 88 9.61 25.46 25.29
C GLY A 88 8.64 26.44 25.94
N ALA A 89 7.75 27.00 25.13
CA ALA A 89 6.38 27.28 25.56
C ALA A 89 5.75 25.97 26.07
N THR A 90 5.14 26.02 27.25
CA THR A 90 4.59 24.86 27.95
C THR A 90 3.55 24.11 27.07
N GLY A 91 3.69 22.79 26.95
CA GLY A 91 2.68 21.91 26.34
C GLY A 91 2.84 21.57 24.84
N ARG A 92 3.96 21.91 24.18
CA ARG A 92 4.20 21.57 22.76
C ARG A 92 5.60 21.00 22.48
N PRO A 93 5.80 20.29 21.34
CA PRO A 93 7.11 19.79 20.96
C PRO A 93 8.11 20.94 20.70
N PRO A 94 9.36 20.87 21.20
CA PRO A 94 10.30 22.00 21.20
C PRO A 94 10.88 22.40 19.82
N HIS A 95 10.55 21.64 18.77
CA HIS A 95 11.00 21.89 17.38
C HIS A 95 9.97 22.66 16.54
N MET A 96 8.88 23.10 17.18
CA MET A 96 7.84 23.94 16.58
C MET A 96 8.05 25.38 17.07
N LEU A 97 8.73 26.17 16.26
CA LEU A 97 8.90 27.61 16.51
C LEU A 97 7.56 28.29 16.32
N LEU A 98 7.04 28.95 17.35
CA LEU A 98 5.80 29.68 17.26
C LEU A 98 6.08 31.15 16.95
N ASP A 99 5.21 31.74 16.13
CA ASP A 99 5.17 33.18 15.92
C ASP A 99 4.98 33.91 17.26
N ASN A 100 5.83 34.89 17.53
CA ASN A 100 5.91 35.64 18.80
C ASN A 100 6.26 34.77 20.04
N HIS A 101 6.98 33.67 19.84
CA HIS A 101 7.63 32.95 20.93
C HIS A 101 8.70 33.83 21.61
N PRO A 102 9.05 33.64 22.89
CA PRO A 102 10.10 34.45 23.55
C PRO A 102 11.50 34.44 22.90
N GLU A 103 11.78 33.46 22.04
CA GLU A 103 13.03 33.37 21.25
C GLU A 103 12.85 33.83 19.80
N ASP A 104 11.64 34.26 19.43
CA ASP A 104 11.37 34.91 18.17
C ASP A 104 11.89 36.35 18.24
N GLU A 105 12.89 36.63 17.44
CA GLU A 105 13.51 37.96 17.30
C GLU A 105 12.69 38.88 16.37
N ASN A 106 11.53 38.43 15.89
CA ASN A 106 10.56 39.21 15.13
C ASN A 106 9.21 39.26 15.85
N ALA A 107 8.77 40.46 16.24
CA ALA A 107 7.48 40.67 16.88
C ALA A 107 6.32 40.84 15.86
N THR A 108 6.60 40.70 14.56
CA THR A 108 5.60 40.88 13.50
C THR A 108 4.78 39.61 13.36
N LYS A 109 3.50 39.68 13.73
CA LYS A 109 2.57 38.57 13.55
C LYS A 109 2.62 37.99 12.13
N GLY A 110 2.77 36.69 12.04
CA GLY A 110 2.89 35.93 10.80
C GLY A 110 4.32 35.79 10.28
N ALA A 111 5.33 36.20 11.04
CA ALA A 111 6.73 36.04 10.68
C ALA A 111 7.62 35.86 11.89
N ILE A 112 8.62 34.98 11.77
CA ILE A 112 9.62 34.74 12.81
C ILE A 112 11.01 35.17 12.35
N ALA A 113 11.87 35.51 13.29
CA ALA A 113 13.31 35.60 13.08
C ALA A 113 14.07 34.87 14.19
N ILE A 114 15.13 34.14 13.83
CA ILE A 114 15.96 33.45 14.82
C ILE A 114 17.43 33.48 14.40
N THR A 115 18.31 33.83 15.32
CA THR A 115 19.76 33.77 15.13
C THR A 115 20.29 32.41 15.58
N VAL A 116 20.94 31.71 14.66
CA VAL A 116 21.52 30.38 14.87
C VAL A 116 23.04 30.51 14.99
N PRO A 117 23.64 30.16 16.15
CA PRO A 117 25.08 30.12 16.30
C PRO A 117 25.68 28.90 15.61
N THR A 118 26.83 29.08 14.94
CA THR A 118 27.58 28.01 14.25
C THR A 118 28.90 27.67 14.94
N VAL A 119 29.15 28.22 16.12
CA VAL A 119 30.37 27.97 16.89
C VAL A 119 30.51 26.47 17.18
N GLY A 120 31.66 25.90 16.81
CA GLY A 120 31.96 24.47 17.00
C GLY A 120 31.35 23.56 15.93
N TRP A 121 30.71 24.09 14.89
CA TRP A 121 30.33 23.30 13.72
C TRP A 121 31.59 22.84 12.97
N PRO A 122 31.62 21.59 12.44
CA PRO A 122 32.77 21.11 11.69
C PRO A 122 32.86 21.81 10.33
N ASN A 123 34.09 21.93 9.79
CA ASN A 123 34.29 22.44 8.44
C ASN A 123 33.51 21.62 7.41
N GLY A 124 32.95 22.31 6.43
CA GLY A 124 32.17 21.71 5.34
C GLY A 124 30.87 22.45 5.05
N VAL A 125 30.10 21.86 4.14
CA VAL A 125 28.81 22.37 3.69
C VAL A 125 27.69 21.78 4.54
N HIS A 126 26.88 22.65 5.15
CA HIS A 126 25.75 22.27 5.97
C HIS A 126 24.45 22.73 5.31
N THR A 127 23.58 21.78 4.96
CA THR A 127 22.30 22.05 4.29
C THR A 127 21.14 21.81 5.24
N PHE A 128 20.23 22.78 5.31
CA PHE A 128 19.06 22.75 6.18
C PHE A 128 17.76 22.85 5.40
N LEU A 129 16.73 22.15 5.91
CA LEU A 129 15.34 22.33 5.52
C LEU A 129 14.69 23.32 6.49
N CYS A 130 14.22 24.44 5.95
CA CYS A 130 13.40 25.42 6.66
C CYS A 130 11.94 25.24 6.25
N TYR A 131 11.00 25.31 7.19
CA TYR A 131 9.59 25.06 6.91
C TYR A 131 8.65 25.92 7.76
N ALA A 132 7.48 26.19 7.20
CA ALA A 132 6.30 26.71 7.89
C ALA A 132 5.15 25.74 7.67
N ASP A 133 4.46 25.31 8.73
CA ASP A 133 3.44 24.28 8.65
C ASP A 133 2.23 24.52 9.54
N ASN A 134 1.16 23.75 9.33
CA ASN A 134 -0.09 23.88 10.07
C ASN A 134 -0.08 23.18 11.45
N ARG A 135 1.04 22.61 11.90
CA ARG A 135 1.07 21.90 13.18
C ARG A 135 1.12 22.91 14.34
N PRO A 136 0.45 22.61 15.48
CA PRO A 136 -0.07 21.30 15.89
C PRO A 136 -1.53 21.00 15.49
N ALA A 137 -2.14 21.76 14.57
CA ALA A 137 -3.53 21.51 14.18
C ALA A 137 -3.74 20.06 13.71
N SER A 138 -4.89 19.49 14.09
CA SER A 138 -5.31 18.15 13.65
C SER A 138 -5.71 18.16 12.18
N GLY A 139 -5.62 17.01 11.50
CA GLY A 139 -5.97 16.89 10.08
C GLY A 139 -4.74 16.79 9.15
N ALA A 140 -4.98 17.05 7.86
CA ALA A 140 -3.96 16.97 6.82
C ALA A 140 -2.77 17.86 7.13
N TYR A 141 -1.57 17.37 6.88
CA TYR A 141 -0.35 18.15 7.06
C TYR A 141 -0.14 19.03 5.83
N VAL A 142 -0.04 20.34 6.03
CA VAL A 142 0.25 21.33 4.99
C VAL A 142 1.49 22.10 5.42
N ALA A 143 2.44 22.28 4.51
CA ALA A 143 3.69 22.98 4.82
C ALA A 143 4.33 23.62 3.58
N ALA A 144 4.87 24.83 3.76
CA ALA A 144 5.84 25.44 2.84
C ALA A 144 7.27 25.01 3.23
N ARG A 145 8.16 24.91 2.24
CA ARG A 145 9.56 24.50 2.47
C ARG A 145 10.53 25.33 1.62
N LYS A 146 11.66 25.69 2.22
CA LYS A 146 12.82 26.30 1.56
C LYS A 146 14.09 25.63 2.08
N ARG A 147 15.17 25.70 1.31
CA ARG A 147 16.48 25.22 1.74
C ARG A 147 17.42 26.38 1.91
N ILE A 148 18.30 26.23 2.89
CA ILE A 148 19.47 27.09 3.04
C ILE A 148 20.71 26.24 3.09
N ARG A 149 21.81 26.83 2.66
CA ARG A 149 23.15 26.28 2.79
C ARG A 149 24.01 27.25 3.62
N VAL A 150 24.80 26.69 4.53
CA VAL A 150 25.80 27.41 5.32
C VAL A 150 27.12 26.65 5.20
N THR A 151 28.17 27.32 4.74
CA THR A 151 29.49 26.71 4.58
C THR A 151 30.42 27.20 5.68
N ILE A 152 31.03 26.26 6.43
CA ILE A 152 31.97 26.54 7.51
C ILE A 152 33.39 26.21 7.04
N GLU A 153 34.30 27.18 7.12
CA GLU A 153 35.74 27.01 6.91
C GLU A 153 36.49 27.67 8.07
N ASN A 154 37.42 26.93 8.68
CA ASN A 154 38.20 27.37 9.84
C ASN A 154 37.34 27.91 11.00
N GLY A 155 36.16 27.32 11.20
CA GLY A 155 35.21 27.73 12.25
C GLY A 155 34.35 28.96 11.92
N GLU A 156 34.44 29.49 10.69
CA GLU A 156 33.72 30.68 10.24
C GLU A 156 32.80 30.40 9.04
N ILE A 157 31.70 31.15 8.95
CA ILE A 157 30.78 31.14 7.80
C ILE A 157 31.42 31.92 6.66
N VAL A 158 31.55 31.26 5.50
CA VAL A 158 32.03 31.90 4.28
C VAL A 158 30.84 32.39 3.46
N ALA A 159 30.63 33.72 3.46
CA ALA A 159 29.47 34.38 2.85
C ALA A 159 29.29 34.06 1.36
N GLY A 160 30.38 33.85 0.60
CA GLY A 160 30.31 33.51 -0.84
C GLY A 160 29.74 32.12 -1.17
N ARG A 161 29.41 31.30 -0.16
CA ARG A 161 28.92 29.92 -0.33
C ARG A 161 27.63 29.62 0.46
N SER A 162 26.92 30.67 0.89
CA SER A 162 25.72 30.55 1.72
C SER A 162 24.55 31.30 1.08
N GLY A 163 23.32 30.77 1.20
CA GLY A 163 22.15 31.36 0.56
C GLY A 163 20.91 30.47 0.55
N GLU A 164 19.80 31.02 0.08
CA GLU A 164 18.56 30.28 -0.23
C GLU A 164 18.76 29.43 -1.49
N LEU A 165 18.20 28.23 -1.48
CA LEU A 165 18.24 27.30 -2.60
C LEU A 165 16.83 26.83 -2.96
N ASP A 166 16.54 26.76 -4.27
CA ASP A 166 15.35 26.09 -4.77
C ASP A 166 15.33 24.63 -4.33
N MET A 167 14.15 24.06 -4.10
CA MET A 167 14.02 22.63 -3.86
C MET A 167 14.42 21.87 -5.12
N LEU A 168 15.36 20.94 -5.01
CA LEU A 168 15.67 20.01 -6.09
C LEU A 168 14.40 19.21 -6.34
N HIS A 169 13.90 19.25 -7.57
CA HIS A 169 12.71 18.52 -7.97
C HIS A 169 12.98 17.72 -9.23
N VAL A 170 12.25 16.62 -9.35
CA VAL A 170 12.15 15.79 -10.54
C VAL A 170 10.72 15.29 -10.61
N ARG A 171 10.13 15.33 -11.80
CA ARG A 171 8.77 14.85 -12.03
C ARG A 171 8.67 14.21 -13.40
N ILE A 172 8.20 12.97 -13.45
CA ILE A 172 7.77 12.35 -14.70
C ILE A 172 6.44 13.02 -15.08
N THR A 173 6.45 13.78 -16.17
CA THR A 173 5.28 14.56 -16.63
C THR A 173 4.45 13.82 -17.65
N ASN A 174 5.07 12.93 -18.43
CA ASN A 174 4.37 12.03 -19.33
C ASN A 174 5.14 10.72 -19.45
N TRP A 175 4.44 9.60 -19.61
CA TRP A 175 5.06 8.30 -19.81
C TRP A 175 4.11 7.32 -20.48
N GLU A 176 4.67 6.30 -21.14
CA GLU A 176 3.88 5.27 -21.80
C GLU A 176 4.67 3.96 -21.87
N ALA A 177 3.98 2.81 -21.80
CA ALA A 177 4.53 1.49 -22.08
C ALA A 177 3.69 0.80 -23.15
N THR A 178 4.27 0.46 -24.30
CA THR A 178 3.53 -0.11 -25.43
C THR A 178 4.25 -1.29 -26.09
N PRO A 179 3.52 -2.39 -26.42
CA PRO A 179 2.16 -2.71 -25.96
C PRO A 179 2.16 -3.16 -24.48
N GLU A 180 1.00 -3.07 -23.81
CA GLU A 180 0.80 -3.60 -22.45
C GLU A 180 0.83 -5.15 -22.40
N GLU A 181 0.48 -5.80 -23.52
CA GLU A 181 0.64 -7.24 -23.76
C GLU A 181 1.68 -7.44 -24.85
N ALA A 182 2.84 -8.02 -24.49
CA ALA A 182 3.93 -8.26 -25.42
C ALA A 182 3.95 -9.73 -25.85
N ILE A 183 4.13 -9.96 -27.15
CA ILE A 183 4.29 -11.31 -27.70
C ILE A 183 5.67 -11.83 -27.30
N PRO A 184 5.80 -13.10 -26.86
CA PRO A 184 7.10 -13.69 -26.59
C PRO A 184 8.05 -13.57 -27.80
N GLY A 185 9.20 -12.94 -27.61
CA GLY A 185 10.22 -12.76 -28.65
C GLY A 185 10.17 -11.43 -29.42
N ASP A 186 9.16 -10.60 -29.21
CA ASP A 186 9.08 -9.24 -29.76
C ASP A 186 9.79 -8.22 -28.84
N SER A 187 9.29 -6.99 -28.78
CA SER A 187 9.76 -5.94 -27.87
C SER A 187 8.59 -5.08 -27.40
N PHE A 188 8.77 -4.43 -26.25
CA PHE A 188 7.93 -3.31 -25.82
C PHE A 188 8.79 -2.08 -25.57
N ASP A 189 8.20 -0.91 -25.77
CA ASP A 189 8.85 0.38 -25.58
C ASP A 189 8.30 1.03 -24.31
N VAL A 190 9.19 1.60 -23.48
CA VAL A 190 8.82 2.44 -22.33
C VAL A 190 9.41 3.82 -22.55
N SER A 191 8.57 4.83 -22.69
CA SER A 191 8.99 6.22 -22.93
C SER A 191 8.58 7.14 -21.80
N ALA A 192 9.36 8.19 -21.55
CA ALA A 192 9.04 9.19 -20.54
C ALA A 192 9.62 10.57 -20.82
N THR A 193 8.88 11.59 -20.41
CA THR A 193 9.33 12.98 -20.32
C THR A 193 9.45 13.37 -18.86
N VAL A 194 10.53 14.08 -18.51
CA VAL A 194 10.83 14.50 -17.14
C VAL A 194 11.08 15.99 -17.06
N GLU A 195 10.45 16.63 -16.07
CA GLU A 195 10.73 17.99 -15.64
C GLU A 195 11.66 17.97 -14.43
N THR A 196 12.68 18.83 -14.43
CA THR A 196 13.67 18.93 -13.34
C THR A 196 14.33 20.31 -13.31
N ASN A 197 14.77 20.73 -12.12
CA ASN A 197 15.71 21.86 -11.96
C ASN A 197 17.13 21.40 -11.62
N SER A 198 17.44 20.12 -11.81
CA SER A 198 18.79 19.61 -11.61
C SER A 198 19.78 20.19 -12.63
N PRO A 199 20.92 20.75 -12.18
CA PRO A 199 22.00 21.16 -13.07
C PRO A 199 22.78 19.97 -13.65
N GLU A 200 22.69 18.79 -13.03
CA GLU A 200 23.35 17.54 -13.48
C GLU A 200 22.46 16.71 -14.43
N GLY A 201 21.21 17.15 -14.64
CA GLY A 201 20.22 16.46 -15.45
C GLY A 201 19.49 15.34 -14.70
N VAL A 202 18.80 14.50 -15.47
CA VAL A 202 18.04 13.36 -14.95
C VAL A 202 18.58 12.07 -15.54
N ARG A 203 18.73 11.07 -14.67
CA ARG A 203 18.96 9.68 -15.07
C ARG A 203 17.63 8.93 -15.05
N LEU A 204 17.28 8.33 -16.18
CA LEU A 204 16.18 7.37 -16.24
C LEU A 204 16.70 5.95 -16.02
N ALA A 205 15.89 5.11 -15.37
CA ALA A 205 16.16 3.70 -15.17
C ALA A 205 14.87 2.88 -15.25
N LEU A 206 14.98 1.65 -15.76
CA LEU A 206 13.98 0.61 -15.56
C LEU A 206 14.54 -0.44 -14.59
N THR A 207 13.78 -0.73 -13.54
CA THR A 207 14.18 -1.61 -12.44
C THR A 207 12.98 -2.36 -11.88
N SER A 208 13.20 -3.28 -10.94
CA SER A 208 12.11 -3.92 -10.22
C SER A 208 11.51 -2.97 -9.16
N PRO A 209 10.19 -3.04 -8.87
CA PRO A 209 9.60 -2.29 -7.76
C PRO A 209 9.96 -2.88 -6.39
N TYR A 210 10.36 -4.15 -6.37
CA TYR A 210 10.70 -4.94 -5.19
C TYR A 210 12.07 -5.59 -5.33
N THR A 211 12.63 -6.00 -4.20
CA THR A 211 13.75 -6.93 -4.19
C THR A 211 13.30 -8.27 -4.73
N VAL A 212 14.09 -8.85 -5.62
CA VAL A 212 13.80 -10.12 -6.29
C VAL A 212 14.97 -11.07 -6.12
N ARG A 213 14.76 -12.37 -6.39
CA ARG A 213 15.87 -13.32 -6.47
C ARG A 213 16.58 -13.21 -7.81
N PRO A 214 17.87 -13.59 -7.89
CA PRO A 214 18.59 -13.61 -9.16
C PRO A 214 17.85 -14.39 -10.25
N GLU A 215 17.27 -15.54 -9.92
CA GLU A 215 16.51 -16.39 -10.85
C GLU A 215 15.20 -15.77 -11.37
N ASP A 216 14.65 -14.78 -10.66
CA ASP A 216 13.44 -14.06 -11.05
C ASP A 216 13.77 -12.81 -11.91
N THR A 217 15.05 -12.61 -12.26
CA THR A 217 15.50 -11.52 -13.14
C THR A 217 15.09 -11.82 -14.59
N PRO A 218 14.29 -10.94 -15.24
CA PRO A 218 13.89 -11.16 -16.62
C PRO A 218 15.09 -11.17 -17.57
N PRO A 219 15.08 -12.01 -18.63
CA PRO A 219 16.09 -11.97 -19.67
C PRO A 219 16.27 -10.56 -20.25
N GLY A 220 17.54 -10.14 -20.40
CA GLY A 220 17.89 -8.79 -20.87
C GLY A 220 18.04 -7.74 -19.76
N PHE A 221 17.82 -8.11 -18.50
CA PHE A 221 18.11 -7.26 -17.34
C PHE A 221 19.31 -7.80 -16.55
N ASP A 222 20.04 -6.88 -15.91
CA ASP A 222 21.15 -7.22 -15.02
C ASP A 222 20.67 -7.26 -13.57
N TYR A 223 21.01 -8.33 -12.86
CA TYR A 223 20.78 -8.40 -11.41
C TYR A 223 21.85 -7.61 -10.64
N VAL A 224 21.42 -6.70 -9.77
CA VAL A 224 22.28 -5.84 -8.95
C VAL A 224 22.35 -6.41 -7.53
N LEU A 225 23.47 -7.05 -7.18
CA LEU A 225 23.61 -7.80 -5.94
C LEU A 225 23.44 -6.93 -4.67
N GLU A 226 23.92 -5.69 -4.70
CA GLU A 226 23.91 -4.78 -3.55
C GLU A 226 22.50 -4.36 -3.16
N THR A 227 21.67 -4.12 -4.18
CA THR A 227 20.29 -3.64 -4.00
C THR A 227 19.28 -4.77 -4.06
N LYS A 228 19.65 -5.93 -4.63
CA LYS A 228 18.79 -7.09 -4.87
C LYS A 228 17.62 -6.78 -5.80
N HIS A 229 17.85 -5.86 -6.73
CA HIS A 229 16.93 -5.47 -7.78
C HIS A 229 17.54 -5.85 -9.13
N PHE A 230 16.73 -5.98 -10.17
CA PHE A 230 17.24 -5.98 -11.53
C PHE A 230 17.24 -4.58 -12.13
N ARG A 231 18.07 -4.34 -13.15
CA ARG A 231 18.12 -3.09 -13.89
C ARG A 231 18.35 -3.34 -15.37
N PHE A 232 17.67 -2.57 -16.23
CA PHE A 232 17.94 -2.63 -17.66
C PHE A 232 19.32 -2.02 -17.98
N PRO A 233 20.20 -2.70 -18.74
CA PRO A 233 21.59 -2.25 -19.01
C PRO A 233 21.70 -0.98 -19.88
N GLY A 234 20.62 -0.57 -20.55
CA GLY A 234 20.62 0.60 -21.43
C GLY A 234 20.32 1.92 -20.72
N ALA A 235 21.00 2.99 -21.15
CA ALA A 235 20.52 4.37 -20.96
C ALA A 235 19.57 4.73 -22.11
N ALA A 236 18.46 5.41 -21.82
CA ALA A 236 17.51 5.82 -22.85
C ALA A 236 18.18 6.88 -23.77
N GLN A 237 18.31 6.58 -25.08
CA GLN A 237 18.93 7.49 -26.06
C GLN A 237 18.17 8.84 -26.18
N GLU A 238 16.85 8.82 -26.01
CA GLU A 238 15.95 10.00 -26.06
C GLU A 238 14.79 9.89 -25.05
N GLY A 239 15.02 9.28 -23.89
CA GLY A 239 13.96 9.04 -22.89
C GLY A 239 13.07 7.82 -23.15
N THR A 240 13.38 7.02 -24.18
CA THR A 240 12.73 5.73 -24.47
C THR A 240 13.67 4.55 -24.25
N PHE A 241 13.16 3.50 -23.62
CA PHE A 241 13.76 2.16 -23.53
C PHE A 241 13.05 1.22 -24.48
N ARG A 242 13.79 0.43 -25.27
CA ARG A 242 13.24 -0.68 -26.06
C ARG A 242 13.72 -2.00 -25.48
N ILE A 243 12.79 -2.82 -25.01
CA ILE A 243 13.08 -4.04 -24.25
C ILE A 243 12.64 -5.25 -25.06
N PRO A 244 13.58 -6.13 -25.49
CA PRO A 244 13.21 -7.38 -26.12
C PRO A 244 12.66 -8.37 -25.09
N THR A 245 11.61 -9.12 -25.46
CA THR A 245 10.97 -10.13 -24.59
C THR A 245 11.44 -11.56 -24.90
N VAL A 246 12.54 -11.70 -25.63
CA VAL A 246 13.13 -13.00 -25.98
C VAL A 246 13.48 -13.77 -24.70
N GLY A 247 12.92 -14.98 -24.56
CA GLY A 247 13.15 -15.85 -23.41
C GLY A 247 12.27 -15.57 -22.19
N TRP A 248 11.36 -14.59 -22.24
CA TRP A 248 10.41 -14.35 -21.15
C TRP A 248 9.34 -15.45 -21.10
N SER A 249 9.03 -15.91 -19.89
CA SER A 249 7.98 -16.90 -19.63
C SER A 249 6.60 -16.24 -19.62
N PRO A 250 5.50 -16.98 -19.87
CA PRO A 250 4.15 -16.46 -19.66
C PRO A 250 3.93 -15.99 -18.23
N GLY A 251 3.35 -14.80 -18.05
CA GLY A 251 3.15 -14.20 -16.73
C GLY A 251 2.94 -12.69 -16.80
N VAL A 252 3.00 -12.06 -15.62
CA VAL A 252 2.96 -10.60 -15.44
C VAL A 252 4.28 -10.17 -14.82
N TYR A 253 4.93 -9.20 -15.46
CA TYR A 253 6.22 -8.66 -15.04
C TYR A 253 6.04 -7.23 -14.57
N HIS A 254 6.29 -6.98 -13.29
CA HIS A 254 6.19 -5.66 -12.68
C HIS A 254 7.52 -4.92 -12.77
N LEU A 255 7.48 -3.71 -13.31
CA LEU A 255 8.64 -2.84 -13.51
C LEU A 255 8.39 -1.47 -12.87
N SER A 256 9.46 -0.74 -12.59
CA SER A 256 9.42 0.66 -12.20
C SER A 256 10.29 1.47 -13.15
N LEU A 257 9.68 2.46 -13.79
CA LEU A 257 10.37 3.58 -14.41
C LEU A 257 10.76 4.56 -13.31
N LEU A 258 12.06 4.80 -13.15
CA LEU A 258 12.62 5.69 -12.15
C LEU A 258 13.30 6.87 -12.84
N ALA A 259 12.94 8.09 -12.44
CA ALA A 259 13.63 9.31 -12.81
C ALA A 259 14.39 9.84 -11.60
N GLU A 260 15.71 9.89 -11.69
CA GLU A 260 16.59 10.34 -10.61
C GLU A 260 17.27 11.64 -11.00
N ALA A 261 17.12 12.68 -10.19
CA ALA A 261 17.82 13.94 -10.35
C ALA A 261 18.84 14.11 -9.23
N THR A 262 20.08 14.45 -9.60
CA THR A 262 21.15 14.76 -8.66
C THR A 262 21.39 16.25 -8.67
N GLY A 263 21.63 16.84 -7.51
CA GLY A 263 22.10 18.22 -7.40
C GLY A 263 23.24 18.31 -6.41
N THR A 264 23.80 19.52 -6.30
CA THR A 264 24.93 19.82 -5.42
C THR A 264 24.71 19.40 -3.95
N ASP A 265 23.45 19.32 -3.51
CA ASP A 265 23.05 18.84 -2.17
C ASP A 265 22.15 17.60 -2.24
N GLY A 266 22.49 16.60 -3.05
CA GLY A 266 21.91 15.26 -2.97
C GLY A 266 20.97 14.87 -4.11
N GLN A 267 20.26 13.76 -3.93
CA GLN A 267 19.47 13.11 -4.98
C GLN A 267 17.98 13.08 -4.61
N VAL A 268 17.11 13.29 -5.58
CA VAL A 268 15.65 13.08 -5.48
C VAL A 268 15.19 12.18 -6.62
N SER A 269 14.05 11.51 -6.44
CA SER A 269 13.48 10.65 -7.47
C SER A 269 11.96 10.76 -7.58
N ASP A 270 11.47 10.52 -8.79
CA ASP A 270 10.07 10.23 -9.11
C ASP A 270 10.00 8.89 -9.84
N TYR A 271 8.85 8.23 -9.80
CA TYR A 271 8.66 6.93 -10.42
C TYR A 271 7.27 6.71 -10.99
N ARG A 272 7.18 5.76 -11.90
CA ARG A 272 5.94 5.15 -12.39
C ARG A 272 6.10 3.64 -12.38
N ASP A 273 5.15 2.96 -11.76
CA ASP A 273 5.10 1.50 -11.76
C ASP A 273 4.22 1.06 -12.93
N LEU A 274 4.64 0.00 -13.59
CA LEU A 274 3.99 -0.56 -14.77
C LEU A 274 4.09 -2.09 -14.74
N ALA A 275 3.21 -2.74 -15.51
CA ALA A 275 3.24 -4.18 -15.66
C ALA A 275 3.19 -4.55 -17.16
N ILE A 276 4.00 -5.54 -17.54
CA ILE A 276 3.98 -6.11 -18.89
C ILE A 276 3.49 -7.55 -18.79
N ARG A 277 2.46 -7.86 -19.58
CA ARG A 277 1.92 -9.21 -19.65
C ARG A 277 2.53 -9.98 -20.82
N ILE A 278 3.03 -11.18 -20.53
CA ILE A 278 3.40 -12.17 -21.54
C ILE A 278 2.31 -13.25 -21.56
N PRO A 279 1.48 -13.33 -22.61
CA PRO A 279 0.38 -14.29 -22.66
C PRO A 279 0.92 -15.72 -22.81
N ALA A 280 0.14 -16.69 -22.32
CA ALA A 280 0.41 -18.10 -22.63
C ALA A 280 0.30 -18.35 -24.14
N PRO A 281 1.01 -19.33 -24.72
CA PRO A 281 0.95 -19.63 -26.16
C PRO A 281 -0.48 -19.93 -26.67
N LYS A 282 -1.32 -20.50 -25.81
CA LYS A 282 -2.75 -20.77 -26.05
C LYS A 282 -3.56 -20.22 -24.87
N PRO A 283 -3.84 -18.91 -24.85
CA PRO A 283 -4.58 -18.31 -23.75
C PRO A 283 -6.04 -18.79 -23.80
N GLN A 284 -6.57 -19.19 -22.65
CA GLN A 284 -7.92 -19.74 -22.52
C GLN A 284 -8.99 -18.65 -22.39
N PHE A 285 -8.59 -17.45 -21.98
CA PHE A 285 -9.50 -16.36 -21.65
C PHE A 285 -9.06 -15.04 -22.29
N VAL A 286 -10.05 -14.21 -22.59
CA VAL A 286 -9.91 -12.76 -22.71
C VAL A 286 -10.31 -12.15 -21.36
N VAL A 287 -9.40 -11.37 -20.77
CA VAL A 287 -9.63 -10.64 -19.53
C VAL A 287 -9.61 -9.15 -19.83
N THR A 288 -10.69 -8.44 -19.54
CA THR A 288 -10.83 -7.00 -19.79
C THR A 288 -11.13 -6.27 -18.49
N VAL A 289 -10.27 -5.34 -18.10
CA VAL A 289 -10.48 -4.45 -16.96
C VAL A 289 -11.31 -3.25 -17.44
N GLU A 290 -12.56 -3.13 -16.98
CA GLU A 290 -13.51 -2.07 -17.41
C GLU A 290 -13.26 -0.71 -16.71
N GLY A 291 -12.16 -0.59 -15.95
CA GLY A 291 -11.86 0.52 -15.05
C GLY A 291 -12.30 0.25 -13.62
N ASP A 292 -12.02 1.21 -12.74
CA ASP A 292 -12.23 1.07 -11.31
C ASP A 292 -12.78 2.34 -10.65
N VAL A 293 -13.37 2.17 -9.46
CA VAL A 293 -13.95 3.26 -8.68
C VAL A 293 -13.33 3.34 -7.29
N ARG A 294 -13.07 4.56 -6.85
CA ARG A 294 -12.61 4.84 -5.48
C ARG A 294 -13.73 4.57 -4.48
N LEU A 295 -13.49 3.66 -3.55
CA LEU A 295 -14.44 3.30 -2.49
C LEU A 295 -14.28 4.19 -1.25
N THR A 296 -13.06 4.30 -0.72
CA THR A 296 -12.71 5.14 0.45
C THR A 296 -11.18 5.22 0.62
N THR A 297 -10.70 5.96 1.63
CA THR A 297 -9.28 6.01 1.99
C THR A 297 -8.87 4.72 2.71
N GLY A 298 -7.72 4.14 2.35
CA GLY A 298 -7.17 2.95 3.02
C GLY A 298 -6.10 2.26 2.19
N THR A 299 -5.50 1.20 2.72
CA THR A 299 -4.43 0.44 2.03
C THR A 299 -4.61 -1.07 2.08
N HIS A 300 -5.63 -1.56 2.81
CA HIS A 300 -5.91 -2.97 3.00
C HIS A 300 -7.39 -3.21 2.70
N PHE A 301 -7.69 -3.73 1.51
CA PHE A 301 -9.05 -4.18 1.21
C PHE A 301 -9.34 -5.44 2.02
N GLY A 302 -10.51 -5.48 2.64
CA GLY A 302 -10.93 -6.54 3.53
C GLY A 302 -11.62 -7.66 2.77
N THR A 303 -12.95 -7.64 2.79
CA THR A 303 -13.79 -8.67 2.17
C THR A 303 -14.81 -8.01 1.27
N ILE A 304 -15.11 -8.65 0.15
CA ILE A 304 -16.24 -8.35 -0.71
C ILE A 304 -17.25 -9.49 -0.58
N CYS A 305 -18.50 -9.15 -0.25
CA CYS A 305 -19.53 -10.14 0.05
C CYS A 305 -20.69 -9.94 -0.92
N LYS A 306 -20.80 -10.84 -1.90
CA LYS A 306 -21.94 -10.90 -2.82
C LYS A 306 -23.12 -11.55 -2.08
N LEU A 307 -24.28 -10.90 -2.11
CA LEU A 307 -25.51 -11.41 -1.51
C LEU A 307 -26.39 -12.07 -2.57
N ALA A 308 -27.31 -12.92 -2.12
CA ALA A 308 -28.28 -13.65 -2.93
C ALA A 308 -29.22 -12.73 -3.74
N ASP A 309 -29.50 -11.51 -3.25
CA ASP A 309 -30.26 -10.49 -3.99
C ASP A 309 -29.43 -9.73 -5.03
N SER A 310 -28.22 -10.22 -5.31
CA SER A 310 -27.22 -9.61 -6.18
C SER A 310 -26.58 -8.30 -5.69
N SER A 311 -26.96 -7.79 -4.52
CA SER A 311 -26.21 -6.69 -3.92
C SER A 311 -24.84 -7.14 -3.43
N VAL A 312 -23.91 -6.20 -3.29
CA VAL A 312 -22.52 -6.47 -2.89
C VAL A 312 -22.13 -5.56 -1.75
N LEU A 313 -21.60 -6.15 -0.66
CA LEU A 313 -21.13 -5.42 0.51
C LEU A 313 -19.60 -5.34 0.52
N ALA A 314 -19.06 -4.15 0.79
CA ALA A 314 -17.64 -3.94 1.03
C ALA A 314 -17.41 -2.70 1.90
N HIS A 315 -16.55 -2.79 2.92
CA HIS A 315 -16.12 -1.65 3.73
C HIS A 315 -17.25 -0.75 4.29
N GLY A 316 -18.37 -1.33 4.71
CA GLY A 316 -19.52 -0.57 5.24
C GLY A 316 -20.28 0.18 4.14
N ARG A 317 -20.25 -0.34 2.91
CA ARG A 317 -20.98 0.15 1.76
C ARG A 317 -21.67 -1.00 1.03
N VAL A 318 -22.68 -0.65 0.25
CA VAL A 318 -23.44 -1.57 -0.60
C VAL A 318 -23.47 -1.05 -2.04
N SER A 319 -23.29 -1.95 -3.00
CA SER A 319 -23.61 -1.74 -4.41
C SER A 319 -24.82 -2.59 -4.80
N ARG A 320 -25.67 -2.03 -5.68
CA ARG A 320 -26.87 -2.71 -6.23
C ARG A 320 -26.90 -2.73 -7.75
N ASP A 321 -25.79 -2.32 -8.38
CA ASP A 321 -25.66 -2.12 -9.82
C ASP A 321 -24.39 -2.79 -10.38
N GLY A 322 -24.00 -3.90 -9.75
CA GLY A 322 -22.83 -4.69 -10.15
C GLY A 322 -21.51 -3.96 -9.90
N GLY A 323 -21.41 -3.20 -8.80
CA GLY A 323 -20.19 -2.52 -8.34
C GLY A 323 -19.92 -1.16 -8.96
N ARG A 324 -20.83 -0.62 -9.78
CA ARG A 324 -20.67 0.68 -10.45
C ARG A 324 -20.82 1.85 -9.47
N THR A 325 -21.78 1.78 -8.54
CA THR A 325 -21.97 2.77 -7.49
C THR A 325 -22.07 2.14 -6.11
N TRP A 326 -21.65 2.90 -5.08
CA TRP A 326 -21.52 2.41 -3.70
C TRP A 326 -22.13 3.38 -2.69
N GLN A 327 -23.17 2.92 -2.00
CA GLN A 327 -23.86 3.69 -0.97
C GLN A 327 -23.37 3.31 0.43
N LYS A 328 -23.22 4.29 1.32
CA LYS A 328 -22.79 4.05 2.70
C LYS A 328 -23.89 3.33 3.47
N LEU A 329 -23.52 2.30 4.22
CA LEU A 329 -24.40 1.63 5.19
C LEU A 329 -24.25 2.24 6.58
N PRO A 330 -25.30 2.18 7.42
CA PRO A 330 -25.24 2.67 8.79
C PRO A 330 -24.26 1.87 9.66
N SER A 331 -23.95 0.63 9.29
CA SER A 331 -23.04 -0.25 10.01
C SER A 331 -22.21 -1.09 9.05
N LYS A 332 -21.00 -1.46 9.49
CA LYS A 332 -20.09 -2.37 8.78
C LYS A 332 -20.16 -3.74 9.43
N ILE A 333 -20.13 -4.79 8.61
CA ILE A 333 -19.86 -6.17 9.03
C ILE A 333 -18.39 -6.47 8.70
N PRO A 334 -17.50 -6.56 9.70
CA PRO A 334 -16.12 -7.01 9.46
C PRO A 334 -16.11 -8.45 8.95
N MET A 335 -15.37 -8.72 7.88
CA MET A 335 -15.20 -10.07 7.30
C MET A 335 -16.53 -10.82 7.13
N GLY A 336 -17.52 -10.15 6.54
CA GLY A 336 -18.87 -10.69 6.39
C GLY A 336 -18.99 -11.72 5.26
N HIS A 337 -19.68 -12.83 5.53
CA HIS A 337 -20.06 -13.87 4.57
C HIS A 337 -21.54 -14.17 4.71
N GLN A 338 -22.24 -14.32 3.58
CA GLN A 338 -23.63 -14.75 3.59
C GLN A 338 -23.71 -16.28 3.69
N LEU A 339 -24.53 -16.76 4.62
CA LEU A 339 -24.88 -18.16 4.80
C LEU A 339 -26.09 -18.53 3.92
N ARG A 340 -26.34 -19.82 3.75
CA ARG A 340 -27.43 -20.37 2.93
C ARG A 340 -28.82 -19.92 3.39
N ASP A 341 -28.99 -19.67 4.69
CA ASP A 341 -30.24 -19.12 5.26
C ASP A 341 -30.44 -17.62 4.96
N GLY A 342 -29.51 -17.00 4.24
CA GLY A 342 -29.50 -15.58 3.89
C GLY A 342 -28.94 -14.66 4.97
N SER A 343 -28.63 -15.17 6.17
CA SER A 343 -27.97 -14.38 7.20
C SER A 343 -26.51 -14.08 6.84
N ILE A 344 -25.99 -12.97 7.33
CA ILE A 344 -24.60 -12.56 7.10
C ILE A 344 -23.87 -12.61 8.44
N VAL A 345 -22.84 -13.44 8.52
CA VAL A 345 -21.97 -13.58 9.70
C VAL A 345 -20.61 -12.96 9.42
N GLY A 346 -20.05 -12.32 10.44
CA GLY A 346 -18.70 -11.78 10.39
C GLY A 346 -18.00 -11.89 11.74
N VAL A 347 -16.68 -11.83 11.75
CA VAL A 347 -15.87 -11.95 12.96
C VAL A 347 -14.76 -10.91 12.98
N GLY A 348 -14.48 -10.36 14.16
CA GLY A 348 -13.32 -9.51 14.37
C GLY A 348 -12.01 -10.30 14.22
N MET A 349 -11.08 -9.77 13.43
CA MET A 349 -9.78 -10.39 13.17
C MET A 349 -9.01 -10.73 14.47
N ARG A 350 -8.85 -9.74 15.35
CA ARG A 350 -8.01 -9.88 16.54
C ARG A 350 -8.77 -10.54 17.68
N THR A 351 -8.15 -11.53 18.30
CA THR A 351 -8.62 -12.16 19.54
C THR A 351 -7.75 -11.72 20.71
N LYS A 352 -8.29 -11.85 21.93
CA LYS A 352 -7.55 -11.65 23.18
C LYS A 352 -7.81 -12.82 24.13
N PRO A 353 -6.89 -13.17 25.03
CA PRO A 353 -7.10 -14.26 25.98
C PRO A 353 -8.36 -14.04 26.83
N ALA A 354 -9.13 -15.11 27.02
CA ALA A 354 -10.26 -15.11 27.94
C ALA A 354 -9.72 -15.22 29.39
N PRO A 355 -10.13 -14.32 30.30
CA PRO A 355 -9.61 -14.33 31.68
C PRO A 355 -9.81 -15.67 32.38
N GLY A 356 -8.74 -16.20 32.98
CA GLY A 356 -8.76 -17.44 33.76
C GLY A 356 -9.01 -18.72 32.96
N LYS A 357 -8.96 -18.68 31.62
CA LYS A 357 -9.21 -19.83 30.74
C LYS A 357 -8.05 -20.03 29.76
N PRO A 358 -7.01 -20.79 30.14
CA PRO A 358 -5.91 -21.12 29.23
C PRO A 358 -6.42 -21.71 27.91
N GLY A 359 -5.83 -21.31 26.78
CA GLY A 359 -6.23 -21.76 25.45
C GLY A 359 -7.54 -21.16 24.93
N TRP A 360 -8.29 -20.40 25.73
CA TRP A 360 -9.49 -19.71 25.28
C TRP A 360 -9.19 -18.25 24.96
N PHE A 361 -9.77 -17.77 23.85
CA PHE A 361 -9.72 -16.39 23.42
C PHE A 361 -11.12 -15.89 23.10
N GLU A 362 -11.27 -14.57 23.06
CA GLU A 362 -12.54 -13.92 22.75
C GLU A 362 -12.36 -12.78 21.76
N THR A 363 -13.39 -12.55 20.96
CA THR A 363 -13.54 -11.35 20.11
C THR A 363 -15.04 -11.05 19.89
N ARG A 364 -15.34 -10.11 19.00
CA ARG A 364 -16.72 -9.79 18.60
C ARG A 364 -17.05 -10.49 17.28
N ALA A 365 -18.20 -11.14 17.24
CA ALA A 365 -18.86 -11.58 16.01
C ALA A 365 -20.03 -10.66 15.70
N TYR A 366 -20.48 -10.72 14.45
CA TYR A 366 -21.46 -9.82 13.85
C TYR A 366 -22.48 -10.63 13.07
N LEU A 367 -23.76 -10.27 13.18
CA LEU A 367 -24.87 -10.92 12.48
C LEU A 367 -25.80 -9.88 11.88
N SER A 368 -26.17 -10.08 10.62
CA SER A 368 -27.28 -9.40 9.96
C SER A 368 -28.24 -10.44 9.38
N ARG A 369 -29.54 -10.13 9.40
CA ARG A 369 -30.61 -10.96 8.79
C ARG A 369 -31.42 -10.19 7.75
N ASP A 370 -30.95 -9.00 7.35
CA ASP A 370 -31.68 -8.04 6.53
C ASP A 370 -30.81 -7.41 5.43
N GLY A 371 -29.84 -8.18 4.91
CA GLY A 371 -28.95 -7.73 3.84
C GLY A 371 -27.95 -6.66 4.29
N GLY A 372 -27.54 -6.69 5.56
CA GLY A 372 -26.55 -5.74 6.11
C GLY A 372 -27.13 -4.39 6.56
N LYS A 373 -28.46 -4.22 6.55
CA LYS A 373 -29.11 -2.96 6.98
C LYS A 373 -28.99 -2.76 8.50
N THR A 374 -29.20 -3.83 9.27
CA THR A 374 -28.94 -3.85 10.72
C THR A 374 -27.89 -4.89 11.06
N VAL A 375 -27.00 -4.54 11.99
CA VAL A 375 -25.90 -5.41 12.42
C VAL A 375 -25.94 -5.53 13.93
N ARG A 376 -26.08 -6.76 14.42
CA ARG A 376 -25.98 -7.11 15.83
C ARG A 376 -24.58 -7.62 16.08
N SER A 377 -23.98 -7.26 17.21
CA SER A 377 -22.70 -7.84 17.62
C SER A 377 -22.86 -8.64 18.90
N PHE A 378 -22.14 -9.75 19.01
CA PHE A 378 -22.10 -10.58 20.20
C PHE A 378 -20.66 -11.02 20.51
N ARG A 379 -20.41 -11.42 21.75
CA ARG A 379 -19.12 -12.02 22.12
C ARG A 379 -19.06 -13.43 21.54
N THR A 380 -17.96 -13.74 20.90
CA THR A 380 -17.63 -15.09 20.44
C THR A 380 -16.39 -15.58 21.18
N ASN A 381 -16.35 -16.88 21.48
CA ASN A 381 -15.23 -17.53 22.14
C ASN A 381 -14.58 -18.54 21.21
N VAL A 382 -13.26 -18.63 21.25
CA VAL A 382 -12.48 -19.56 20.42
C VAL A 382 -11.49 -20.32 21.29
N HIS A 383 -11.55 -21.64 21.22
CA HIS A 383 -10.67 -22.53 21.99
C HIS A 383 -9.56 -23.08 21.10
N VAL A 384 -8.33 -22.65 21.36
CA VAL A 384 -7.10 -23.08 20.69
C VAL A 384 -6.06 -23.37 21.79
N PRO A 385 -6.02 -24.61 22.32
CA PRO A 385 -5.30 -24.95 23.56
C PRO A 385 -3.84 -24.47 23.63
N ASN A 386 -3.12 -24.57 22.52
CA ASN A 386 -1.68 -24.30 22.46
C ASN A 386 -1.34 -22.96 21.78
N ALA A 387 -2.33 -22.15 21.41
CA ALA A 387 -2.04 -20.84 20.83
C ALA A 387 -1.43 -19.90 21.89
N LYS A 388 -0.49 -19.07 21.45
CA LYS A 388 0.18 -18.07 22.28
C LYS A 388 0.09 -16.68 21.65
N ALA A 389 0.34 -15.66 22.46
CA ALA A 389 0.59 -14.32 21.96
C ALA A 389 1.88 -14.29 21.12
N GLY A 390 1.98 -13.34 20.20
CA GLY A 390 3.15 -13.18 19.35
C GLY A 390 3.28 -11.79 18.75
N ILE A 391 4.38 -11.59 18.04
CA ILE A 391 4.68 -10.33 17.36
C ILE A 391 4.68 -10.61 15.86
N GLY A 392 3.72 -10.00 15.18
CA GLY A 392 3.62 -9.96 13.73
C GLY A 392 3.96 -8.57 13.20
N HIS A 393 3.19 -8.08 12.23
CA HIS A 393 3.20 -6.65 11.84
C HIS A 393 2.89 -5.70 13.01
N ALA A 394 2.20 -6.21 14.03
CA ALA A 394 2.04 -5.60 15.33
C ALA A 394 1.87 -6.70 16.41
N PRO A 395 2.11 -6.39 17.69
CA PRO A 395 1.82 -7.32 18.78
C PRO A 395 0.38 -7.82 18.72
N ALA A 396 0.19 -9.12 18.90
CA ALA A 396 -1.11 -9.78 18.91
C ALA A 396 -1.23 -10.63 20.18
N PRO A 397 -2.22 -10.35 21.06
CA PRO A 397 -2.36 -11.07 22.31
C PRO A 397 -2.95 -12.48 22.14
N GLY A 398 -3.46 -12.82 20.96
CA GLY A 398 -3.97 -14.13 20.59
C GLY A 398 -3.94 -14.34 19.08
N PRO A 399 -4.37 -15.52 18.60
CA PRO A 399 -4.40 -15.83 17.17
C PRO A 399 -5.44 -14.97 16.43
N LEU A 400 -5.32 -14.94 15.11
CA LEU A 400 -6.03 -14.00 14.25
C LEU A 400 -6.98 -14.75 13.32
N PHE A 401 -8.27 -14.39 13.35
CA PHE A 401 -9.20 -14.76 12.28
C PHE A 401 -8.78 -14.05 11.00
N TRP A 402 -8.88 -14.74 9.87
CA TRP A 402 -8.62 -14.11 8.58
C TRP A 402 -9.61 -14.52 7.51
N ARG A 403 -10.10 -13.49 6.82
CA ARG A 403 -10.92 -13.52 5.60
C ARG A 403 -12.14 -14.43 5.60
N SER A 404 -11.99 -15.74 5.65
CA SER A 404 -12.98 -16.73 5.20
C SER A 404 -13.80 -17.32 6.35
N ILE A 405 -15.11 -17.35 6.16
CA ILE A 405 -16.05 -18.24 6.88
C ILE A 405 -16.76 -19.06 5.81
N VAL A 406 -16.69 -20.39 5.92
CA VAL A 406 -17.27 -21.34 4.97
C VAL A 406 -18.36 -22.14 5.67
N GLU A 407 -19.56 -22.20 5.10
CA GLU A 407 -20.64 -23.06 5.57
C GLU A 407 -20.61 -24.43 4.87
N MET A 408 -20.35 -25.46 5.66
CA MET A 408 -20.30 -26.84 5.21
C MET A 408 -21.70 -27.41 4.96
N PRO A 409 -21.85 -28.50 4.17
CA PRO A 409 -23.15 -29.12 3.91
C PRO A 409 -23.93 -29.56 5.16
N ASP A 410 -23.23 -29.91 6.25
CA ASP A 410 -23.83 -30.29 7.53
C ASP A 410 -24.22 -29.09 8.42
N GLY A 411 -24.05 -27.86 7.92
CA GLY A 411 -24.32 -26.61 8.63
C GLY A 411 -23.20 -26.15 9.57
N ALA A 412 -22.08 -26.89 9.65
CA ALA A 412 -20.91 -26.41 10.39
C ALA A 412 -20.29 -25.19 9.69
N LEU A 413 -19.83 -24.23 10.48
CA LEU A 413 -19.05 -23.10 9.99
C LEU A 413 -17.56 -23.39 10.21
N LEU A 414 -16.76 -23.22 9.17
CA LEU A 414 -15.30 -23.28 9.24
C LEU A 414 -14.72 -21.88 9.07
N ALA A 415 -13.72 -21.54 9.88
CA ALA A 415 -13.00 -20.28 9.73
C ALA A 415 -11.49 -20.50 9.78
N ALA A 416 -10.79 -19.84 8.86
CA ALA A 416 -9.34 -19.90 8.81
C ALA A 416 -8.73 -18.89 9.79
N MET A 417 -7.68 -19.33 10.48
CA MET A 417 -6.93 -18.52 11.42
C MET A 417 -5.43 -18.67 11.19
N TYR A 418 -4.66 -17.69 11.64
CA TYR A 418 -3.21 -17.80 11.72
C TYR A 418 -2.69 -17.17 13.01
N GLY A 419 -1.49 -17.57 13.43
CA GLY A 419 -0.90 -17.11 14.68
C GLY A 419 0.29 -17.97 15.08
N TRP A 420 0.47 -18.14 16.39
CA TRP A 420 1.61 -18.87 16.94
C TRP A 420 1.15 -19.86 17.99
N PHE A 421 1.84 -20.97 18.07
CA PHE A 421 1.64 -22.01 19.07
C PHE A 421 2.86 -22.07 20.01
N VAL A 422 2.66 -22.60 21.21
CA VAL A 422 3.77 -23.05 22.05
C VAL A 422 4.62 -24.06 21.25
N GLY A 423 5.93 -23.84 21.19
CA GLY A 423 6.85 -24.59 20.34
C GLY A 423 7.14 -23.96 18.95
N ASP A 424 6.37 -22.98 18.49
CA ASP A 424 6.72 -22.22 17.27
C ASP A 424 7.84 -21.22 17.63
N GLU A 425 9.09 -21.62 17.39
CA GLU A 425 10.31 -20.90 17.80
C GLU A 425 11.17 -20.43 16.61
N SER A 426 10.69 -20.61 15.37
CA SER A 426 11.39 -20.17 14.17
C SER A 426 11.30 -18.65 14.00
N PRO A 427 12.40 -17.89 14.08
CA PRO A 427 12.37 -16.44 14.02
C PRO A 427 12.11 -15.93 12.60
N VAL A 428 11.47 -14.76 12.51
CA VAL A 428 11.36 -13.99 11.26
C VAL A 428 12.68 -13.24 11.02
N PRO A 429 13.36 -13.46 9.89
CA PRO A 429 14.59 -12.73 9.57
C PRO A 429 14.38 -11.21 9.61
N GLY A 430 15.32 -10.48 10.22
CA GLY A 430 15.26 -9.01 10.29
C GLY A 430 14.15 -8.43 11.18
N GLN A 431 13.44 -9.27 11.95
CA GLN A 431 12.38 -8.82 12.86
C GLN A 431 12.51 -9.46 14.25
N PRO A 432 13.34 -8.87 15.15
CA PRO A 432 13.59 -9.40 16.48
C PRO A 432 12.30 -9.68 17.27
N GLY A 433 12.22 -10.86 17.90
CA GLY A 433 11.09 -11.29 18.72
C GLY A 433 9.84 -11.73 17.94
N SER A 434 9.86 -11.69 16.62
CA SER A 434 8.79 -12.22 15.77
C SER A 434 9.12 -13.64 15.34
N MET A 435 8.12 -14.52 15.37
CA MET A 435 8.24 -15.92 14.96
C MET A 435 7.38 -16.17 13.72
N ARG A 436 7.73 -17.15 12.91
CA ARG A 436 6.94 -17.55 11.75
C ARG A 436 5.56 -18.05 12.18
N TYR A 437 4.54 -17.68 11.42
CA TYR A 437 3.16 -18.04 11.67
C TYR A 437 2.87 -19.50 11.32
N ARG A 438 1.86 -20.02 11.99
CA ARG A 438 1.11 -21.22 11.64
C ARG A 438 -0.28 -20.81 11.14
N THR A 439 -0.76 -21.45 10.10
CA THR A 439 -2.16 -21.38 9.67
C THR A 439 -2.92 -22.63 10.13
N PHE A 440 -4.12 -22.42 10.66
CA PHE A 440 -4.95 -23.49 11.22
C PHE A 440 -6.45 -23.17 11.03
N LEU A 441 -7.28 -24.19 11.24
CA LEU A 441 -8.72 -24.13 11.02
C LEU A 441 -9.48 -24.27 12.35
N VAL A 442 -10.58 -23.54 12.50
CA VAL A 442 -11.53 -23.69 13.61
C VAL A 442 -12.95 -23.98 13.08
N GLU A 443 -13.72 -24.76 13.85
CA GLU A 443 -15.11 -25.12 13.55
C GLU A 443 -16.08 -24.49 14.57
N SER A 444 -17.25 -24.05 14.11
CA SER A 444 -18.40 -23.70 14.94
C SER A 444 -19.64 -24.45 14.48
N ARG A 445 -20.47 -24.90 15.44
CA ARG A 445 -21.77 -25.55 15.21
C ARG A 445 -22.94 -24.76 15.79
N ASP A 446 -22.67 -23.52 16.20
CA ASP A 446 -23.61 -22.65 16.90
C ASP A 446 -23.56 -21.22 16.32
N MET A 447 -23.49 -21.10 14.99
CA MET A 447 -23.52 -19.81 14.27
C MET A 447 -22.41 -18.84 14.69
N GLY A 448 -21.24 -19.37 15.04
CA GLY A 448 -20.06 -18.60 15.42
C GLY A 448 -20.09 -18.09 16.86
N HIS A 449 -20.97 -18.59 17.73
CA HIS A 449 -20.93 -18.27 19.16
C HIS A 449 -19.71 -18.88 19.85
N THR A 450 -19.38 -20.13 19.51
CA THR A 450 -18.18 -20.82 19.96
C THR A 450 -17.46 -21.48 18.79
N TRP A 451 -16.13 -21.41 18.82
CA TRP A 451 -15.24 -22.01 17.85
C TRP A 451 -14.25 -22.93 18.54
N ALA A 452 -13.99 -24.10 17.97
CA ALA A 452 -12.99 -25.04 18.46
C ALA A 452 -11.92 -25.27 17.39
N TYR A 453 -10.66 -25.33 17.81
CA TYR A 453 -9.57 -25.81 16.96
C TYR A 453 -9.92 -27.15 16.31
N LEU A 454 -9.82 -27.22 14.98
CA LEU A 454 -10.09 -28.41 14.20
C LEU A 454 -8.78 -29.07 13.74
N SER A 455 -7.91 -28.31 13.09
CA SER A 455 -6.69 -28.85 12.49
C SER A 455 -5.65 -27.76 12.23
N THR A 456 -4.38 -28.16 12.08
CA THR A 456 -3.34 -27.29 11.50
C THR A 456 -3.41 -27.47 9.99
N VAL A 457 -3.56 -26.37 9.27
CA VAL A 457 -3.57 -26.37 7.79
C VAL A 457 -2.14 -26.45 7.29
N ALA A 458 -1.26 -25.62 7.84
CA ALA A 458 0.13 -25.56 7.43
C ALA A 458 1.03 -24.91 8.49
N TYR A 459 2.23 -25.47 8.63
CA TYR A 459 3.37 -24.88 9.35
C TYR A 459 4.65 -25.36 8.67
N ASP A 460 5.55 -24.43 8.39
CA ASP A 460 6.89 -24.72 7.91
C ASP A 460 7.85 -23.70 8.54
N PRO A 461 8.87 -24.14 9.28
CA PRO A 461 9.78 -23.27 10.01
C PRO A 461 10.70 -22.46 9.11
N ASP A 462 10.75 -22.74 7.79
CA ASP A 462 11.70 -22.15 6.85
C ASP A 462 11.03 -21.41 5.68
N ILE A 463 9.70 -21.56 5.51
CA ILE A 463 8.99 -20.94 4.39
C ILE A 463 8.85 -19.42 4.57
N GLY A 464 9.19 -18.68 3.52
CA GLY A 464 8.96 -17.25 3.40
C GLY A 464 9.61 -16.41 4.52
N THR A 465 9.30 -15.12 4.52
CA THR A 465 9.67 -14.24 5.64
C THR A 465 8.83 -14.51 6.88
N GLU A 466 7.54 -14.74 6.70
CA GLU A 466 6.56 -14.71 7.79
C GLU A 466 6.03 -16.10 8.17
N GLY A 467 6.25 -17.14 7.37
CA GLY A 467 5.53 -18.41 7.50
C GLY A 467 4.09 -18.31 6.96
N TYR A 468 3.33 -19.40 7.01
CA TYR A 468 1.98 -19.44 6.43
C TYR A 468 0.99 -18.56 7.20
N CYS A 469 0.47 -17.53 6.55
CA CYS A 469 -0.45 -16.56 7.12
C CYS A 469 -1.51 -16.07 6.11
N GLU A 470 -2.39 -15.19 6.58
CA GLU A 470 -3.45 -14.54 5.79
C GLU A 470 -4.21 -15.49 4.83
N PRO A 471 -4.71 -16.65 5.31
CA PRO A 471 -5.27 -17.69 4.47
C PRO A 471 -6.64 -17.34 3.86
N VAL A 472 -6.89 -17.75 2.61
CA VAL A 472 -8.24 -17.81 2.05
C VAL A 472 -8.69 -19.25 1.87
N LEU A 473 -9.92 -19.54 2.28
CA LEU A 473 -10.53 -20.87 2.26
C LEU A 473 -11.81 -20.82 1.43
N ARG A 474 -12.01 -21.80 0.54
CA ARG A 474 -13.27 -22.02 -0.18
C ARG A 474 -13.60 -23.50 -0.26
N LEU A 475 -14.89 -23.82 -0.17
CA LEU A 475 -15.44 -25.12 -0.55
C LEU A 475 -15.67 -25.12 -2.06
N LEU A 476 -15.00 -26.04 -2.75
CA LEU A 476 -15.12 -26.21 -4.19
C LEU A 476 -16.36 -27.05 -4.56
N PRO A 477 -16.85 -26.97 -5.81
CA PRO A 477 -18.01 -27.75 -6.25
C PRO A 477 -17.84 -29.28 -6.14
N ASN A 478 -16.60 -29.77 -6.19
CA ASN A 478 -16.27 -31.19 -5.99
C ASN A 478 -16.26 -31.63 -4.52
N GLY A 479 -16.56 -30.73 -3.57
CA GLY A 479 -16.60 -31.00 -2.13
C GLY A 479 -15.25 -30.85 -1.41
N GLU A 480 -14.16 -30.55 -2.13
CA GLU A 480 -12.85 -30.29 -1.54
C GLU A 480 -12.78 -28.88 -0.96
N LEU A 481 -12.06 -28.72 0.15
CA LEU A 481 -11.65 -27.41 0.64
C LEU A 481 -10.32 -27.03 -0.01
N LEU A 482 -10.25 -25.87 -0.64
CA LEU A 482 -9.03 -25.28 -1.16
C LEU A 482 -8.60 -24.12 -0.27
N CYS A 483 -7.32 -24.10 0.11
CA CYS A 483 -6.73 -23.04 0.91
C CYS A 483 -5.50 -22.45 0.21
N ILE A 484 -5.48 -21.12 0.06
CA ILE A 484 -4.32 -20.38 -0.45
C ILE A 484 -3.72 -19.59 0.72
N LEU A 485 -2.39 -19.64 0.81
CA LEU A 485 -1.58 -19.20 1.94
C LEU A 485 -0.58 -18.14 1.47
N ARG A 486 -0.54 -17.00 2.15
CA ARG A 486 0.59 -16.06 2.08
C ARG A 486 1.75 -16.64 2.89
N THR A 487 2.99 -16.37 2.49
CA THR A 487 4.20 -16.76 3.27
C THR A 487 5.05 -15.57 3.73
N GLY A 488 4.67 -14.37 3.33
CA GLY A 488 5.44 -13.15 3.51
C GLY A 488 4.99 -12.09 2.52
N GLY A 489 5.73 -10.99 2.42
CA GLY A 489 5.41 -9.89 1.50
C GLY A 489 6.28 -8.67 1.75
N ASP A 490 7.45 -8.93 2.33
CA ASP A 490 8.38 -7.94 2.79
C ASP A 490 9.28 -7.52 1.62
N ASN A 491 9.47 -6.20 1.45
CA ASN A 491 10.38 -5.65 0.45
C ASN A 491 11.75 -5.30 1.06
N ARG A 492 12.04 -5.77 2.27
CA ARG A 492 13.32 -5.54 2.92
C ARG A 492 14.37 -6.49 2.32
N PRO A 493 15.60 -5.99 2.08
CA PRO A 493 16.60 -6.72 1.31
C PRO A 493 17.14 -7.99 1.98
N PHE A 494 16.75 -8.32 3.21
CA PHE A 494 17.25 -9.52 3.88
C PHE A 494 16.52 -10.81 3.49
N TRP A 495 15.43 -10.75 2.71
CA TRP A 495 14.75 -11.94 2.19
C TRP A 495 13.99 -11.66 0.89
N GLN A 496 14.12 -12.54 -0.11
CA GLN A 496 13.57 -12.35 -1.46
C GLN A 496 12.60 -13.46 -1.89
N ASP A 497 12.36 -14.46 -1.03
CA ASP A 497 11.51 -15.61 -1.35
C ASP A 497 10.20 -15.53 -0.57
N ASN A 498 9.09 -15.11 -1.19
CA ASN A 498 7.79 -14.96 -0.54
C ASN A 498 6.64 -15.56 -1.39
N PRO A 499 6.69 -16.88 -1.66
CA PRO A 499 5.71 -17.53 -2.52
C PRO A 499 4.31 -17.47 -1.94
N MET A 500 3.31 -17.40 -2.82
CA MET A 500 1.99 -17.92 -2.47
C MET A 500 2.00 -19.45 -2.56
N CYS A 501 1.37 -20.09 -1.58
CA CYS A 501 1.26 -21.54 -1.51
C CYS A 501 -0.20 -21.98 -1.48
N GLN A 502 -0.46 -23.20 -1.93
CA GLN A 502 -1.79 -23.80 -1.98
C GLN A 502 -1.78 -25.17 -1.29
N THR A 503 -2.88 -25.50 -0.62
CA THR A 503 -3.16 -26.83 -0.08
C THR A 503 -4.66 -27.15 -0.16
N SER A 504 -5.00 -28.44 -0.10
CA SER A 504 -6.36 -28.95 -0.18
C SER A 504 -6.68 -29.92 0.97
N SER A 505 -7.98 -30.03 1.28
CA SER A 505 -8.52 -31.04 2.18
C SER A 505 -9.74 -31.71 1.56
N ARG A 506 -9.79 -33.04 1.69
CA ARG A 506 -10.86 -33.91 1.14
C ARG A 506 -11.82 -34.43 2.22
N ASP A 507 -11.58 -34.11 3.48
CA ASP A 507 -12.27 -34.69 4.64
C ASP A 507 -12.92 -33.63 5.56
N GLY A 508 -13.24 -32.47 4.98
CA GLY A 508 -13.86 -31.36 5.70
C GLY A 508 -12.87 -30.54 6.54
N GLY A 509 -11.58 -30.55 6.19
CA GLY A 509 -10.57 -29.74 6.84
C GLY A 509 -9.95 -30.42 8.07
N LYS A 510 -10.08 -31.74 8.21
CA LYS A 510 -9.47 -32.50 9.31
C LYS A 510 -8.01 -32.82 9.01
N THR A 511 -7.71 -33.17 7.76
CA THR A 511 -6.35 -33.37 7.25
C THR A 511 -6.12 -32.57 5.98
N TRP A 512 -4.85 -32.25 5.71
CA TRP A 512 -4.43 -31.37 4.63
C TRP A 512 -3.26 -31.96 3.86
N ASP A 513 -3.27 -31.75 2.55
CA ASP A 513 -2.11 -32.05 1.70
C ASP A 513 -0.94 -31.11 2.04
N LYS A 514 0.29 -31.55 1.76
CA LYS A 514 1.46 -30.67 1.93
C LYS A 514 1.30 -29.44 1.03
N PRO A 515 1.46 -28.20 1.56
CA PRO A 515 1.40 -27.00 0.73
C PRO A 515 2.46 -27.02 -0.39
N HIS A 516 2.07 -26.57 -1.58
CA HIS A 516 2.97 -26.38 -2.72
C HIS A 516 2.92 -24.94 -3.22
N ARG A 517 4.03 -24.48 -3.80
CA ARG A 517 4.17 -23.12 -4.36
C ARG A 517 3.33 -22.98 -5.62
N MET A 518 2.71 -21.82 -5.81
CA MET A 518 1.83 -21.55 -6.96
C MET A 518 2.56 -20.93 -8.16
N GLY A 519 3.86 -20.67 -8.04
CA GLY A 519 4.67 -20.02 -9.09
C GLY A 519 4.51 -18.49 -9.15
N VAL A 520 3.92 -17.90 -8.11
CA VAL A 520 3.77 -16.45 -7.94
C VAL A 520 4.08 -16.06 -6.50
N ASP A 521 4.59 -14.85 -6.34
CA ASP A 521 4.71 -14.18 -5.04
C ASP A 521 3.51 -13.26 -4.82
N GLY A 522 3.18 -13.00 -3.55
CA GLY A 522 2.14 -12.03 -3.24
C GLY A 522 1.59 -12.11 -1.82
N VAL A 523 0.69 -11.17 -1.52
CA VAL A 523 0.05 -11.02 -0.21
C VAL A 523 -1.46 -11.10 -0.28
N SER A 524 -2.06 -11.53 0.84
CA SER A 524 -3.49 -11.40 1.13
C SER A 524 -4.41 -11.87 -0.02
N PRO A 525 -4.27 -13.14 -0.47
CA PRO A 525 -5.00 -13.67 -1.60
C PRO A 525 -6.49 -13.84 -1.31
N ASP A 526 -7.37 -13.62 -2.29
CA ASP A 526 -8.79 -14.03 -2.24
C ASP A 526 -9.10 -15.03 -3.34
N LEU A 527 -10.16 -15.79 -3.14
CA LEU A 527 -10.59 -16.83 -4.06
C LEU A 527 -12.09 -16.72 -4.31
N CYS A 528 -12.49 -16.70 -5.57
CA CYS A 528 -13.87 -16.79 -6.00
C CYS A 528 -14.08 -18.06 -6.83
N VAL A 529 -15.08 -18.86 -6.45
CA VAL A 529 -15.61 -19.93 -7.30
C VAL A 529 -16.68 -19.27 -8.16
N MET A 530 -16.41 -19.14 -9.46
CA MET A 530 -17.36 -18.56 -10.42
C MET A 530 -18.49 -19.55 -10.72
N SER A 531 -19.59 -19.03 -11.25
CA SER A 531 -20.82 -19.76 -11.57
C SER A 531 -20.63 -20.87 -12.62
N ASP A 532 -19.61 -20.75 -13.48
CA ASP A 532 -19.22 -21.76 -14.46
C ASP A 532 -18.23 -22.81 -13.91
N GLY A 533 -17.81 -22.68 -12.65
CA GLY A 533 -16.82 -23.54 -12.00
C GLY A 533 -15.37 -23.06 -12.13
N THR A 534 -15.09 -21.98 -12.89
CA THR A 534 -13.77 -21.35 -12.95
C THR A 534 -13.39 -20.78 -11.58
N LEU A 535 -12.13 -20.95 -11.18
CA LEU A 535 -11.58 -20.29 -9.99
C LEU A 535 -10.87 -19.01 -10.38
N ALA A 536 -11.19 -17.92 -9.70
CA ALA A 536 -10.49 -16.65 -9.79
C ALA A 536 -9.74 -16.37 -8.49
N CYS A 537 -8.41 -16.26 -8.55
CA CYS A 537 -7.56 -15.92 -7.42
C CYS A 537 -7.01 -14.51 -7.57
N SER A 538 -7.37 -13.61 -6.66
CA SER A 538 -6.78 -12.27 -6.57
C SER A 538 -5.63 -12.27 -5.59
N TYR A 539 -4.58 -11.50 -5.86
CA TYR A 539 -3.42 -11.34 -4.98
C TYR A 539 -2.70 -10.02 -5.32
N GLY A 540 -1.62 -9.67 -4.63
CA GLY A 540 -0.84 -8.50 -5.02
C GLY A 540 0.48 -8.35 -4.31
N ARG A 541 1.11 -7.20 -4.52
CA ARG A 541 2.49 -6.81 -4.16
C ARG A 541 3.57 -7.66 -4.86
N PRO A 542 4.24 -7.11 -5.90
CA PRO A 542 3.91 -5.85 -6.58
C PRO A 542 2.56 -5.89 -7.29
N GLY A 543 1.90 -4.73 -7.40
CA GLY A 543 0.63 -4.58 -8.11
C GLY A 543 -0.55 -5.32 -7.48
N ALA A 544 -1.72 -5.20 -8.09
CA ALA A 544 -2.89 -6.02 -7.81
C ALA A 544 -3.12 -6.94 -9.00
N ASP A 545 -3.06 -8.25 -8.79
CA ASP A 545 -3.05 -9.25 -9.85
C ASP A 545 -4.19 -10.26 -9.72
N LEU A 546 -4.52 -10.88 -10.84
CA LEU A 546 -5.53 -11.92 -10.99
C LEU A 546 -4.94 -13.10 -11.74
N MET A 547 -5.27 -14.32 -11.31
CA MET A 547 -5.04 -15.55 -12.08
C MET A 547 -6.29 -16.45 -12.05
N LEU A 548 -6.44 -17.28 -13.08
CA LEU A 548 -7.61 -18.14 -13.29
C LEU A 548 -7.23 -19.61 -13.35
N SER A 549 -8.12 -20.48 -12.90
CA SER A 549 -7.98 -21.94 -13.01
C SER A 549 -9.29 -22.59 -13.43
N THR A 550 -9.20 -23.55 -14.35
CA THR A 550 -10.33 -24.34 -14.88
C THR A 550 -10.30 -25.80 -14.42
N ASP A 551 -9.33 -26.17 -13.60
CA ASP A 551 -9.05 -27.55 -13.18
C ASP A 551 -8.98 -27.71 -11.65
N ASN A 552 -9.81 -26.92 -10.94
CA ASN A 552 -9.89 -26.87 -9.47
C ASN A 552 -8.57 -26.48 -8.79
N GLY A 553 -7.82 -25.55 -9.39
CA GLY A 553 -6.60 -24.99 -8.81
C GLY A 553 -5.34 -25.82 -9.06
N LYS A 554 -5.39 -26.84 -9.92
CA LYS A 554 -4.19 -27.64 -10.26
C LYS A 554 -3.24 -26.84 -11.14
N THR A 555 -3.78 -26.04 -12.06
CA THR A 555 -3.03 -25.09 -12.88
C THR A 555 -3.64 -23.71 -12.81
N TRP A 556 -2.78 -22.70 -12.76
CA TRP A 556 -3.15 -21.29 -12.76
C TRP A 556 -2.62 -20.64 -14.03
N THR A 557 -3.48 -19.92 -14.74
CA THR A 557 -3.18 -19.27 -16.01
C THR A 557 -3.81 -17.88 -16.07
N SER A 558 -3.68 -17.20 -17.20
CA SER A 558 -4.35 -15.91 -17.45
C SER A 558 -3.99 -14.83 -16.42
N HIS A 559 -2.74 -14.85 -15.95
CA HIS A 559 -2.18 -13.81 -15.10
C HIS A 559 -2.43 -12.44 -15.74
N THR A 560 -3.05 -11.55 -14.97
CA THR A 560 -3.49 -10.23 -15.43
C THR A 560 -3.24 -9.22 -14.31
N CYS A 561 -2.52 -8.15 -14.63
CA CYS A 561 -2.39 -7.01 -13.73
C CYS A 561 -3.65 -6.14 -13.80
N ILE A 562 -4.20 -5.80 -12.64
CA ILE A 562 -5.36 -4.91 -12.50
C ILE A 562 -4.91 -3.49 -12.18
N ASP A 563 -3.86 -3.34 -11.36
CA ASP A 563 -3.26 -2.06 -11.01
C ASP A 563 -1.76 -2.28 -10.74
N PRO A 564 -0.84 -1.59 -11.43
CA PRO A 564 0.58 -1.90 -11.37
C PRO A 564 1.31 -1.24 -10.20
N GLU A 565 0.65 -0.37 -9.41
CA GLU A 565 1.32 0.35 -8.32
C GLU A 565 1.95 -0.65 -7.34
N ARG A 566 3.22 -0.43 -6.99
CA ARG A 566 4.01 -1.42 -6.24
C ARG A 566 3.34 -1.90 -4.96
N TYR A 567 2.62 -1.03 -4.26
CA TYR A 567 1.94 -1.38 -3.01
C TYR A 567 0.45 -1.71 -3.16
N SER A 568 -0.06 -1.77 -4.38
CA SER A 568 -1.38 -2.35 -4.64
C SER A 568 -1.39 -3.81 -4.18
N GLY A 569 -2.54 -4.26 -3.67
CA GLY A 569 -2.68 -5.57 -3.06
C GLY A 569 -3.73 -5.55 -1.97
N TYR A 570 -3.66 -6.52 -1.04
CA TYR A 570 -4.72 -6.75 -0.05
C TYR A 570 -6.08 -6.78 -0.74
N THR A 571 -6.31 -7.86 -1.46
CA THR A 571 -7.34 -7.90 -2.51
C THR A 571 -8.57 -8.64 -2.01
N ALA A 572 -9.70 -8.46 -2.69
CA ALA A 572 -10.91 -9.24 -2.48
C ALA A 572 -11.60 -9.46 -3.83
N VAL A 573 -12.18 -10.64 -4.06
CA VAL A 573 -12.79 -10.95 -5.36
C VAL A 573 -14.11 -11.72 -5.20
N CYS A 574 -15.12 -11.31 -5.96
CA CYS A 574 -16.36 -12.07 -6.13
C CYS A 574 -16.91 -11.93 -7.55
N GLU A 575 -17.68 -12.91 -7.99
CA GLU A 575 -18.44 -12.80 -9.23
C GLU A 575 -19.71 -11.98 -8.98
N ALA A 576 -19.85 -10.86 -9.72
CA ALA A 576 -21.03 -10.00 -9.64
C ALA A 576 -22.14 -10.48 -10.58
N GLU A 577 -21.78 -10.92 -11.77
CA GLU A 577 -22.64 -11.48 -12.82
C GLU A 577 -21.83 -12.56 -13.54
N PRO A 578 -22.43 -13.54 -14.22
CA PRO A 578 -21.68 -14.58 -14.93
C PRO A 578 -20.57 -13.99 -15.82
N GLY A 579 -19.32 -14.35 -15.56
CA GLY A 579 -18.15 -13.86 -16.29
C GLY A 579 -17.74 -12.41 -15.97
N VAL A 580 -18.30 -11.79 -14.93
CA VAL A 580 -17.95 -10.44 -14.47
C VAL A 580 -17.57 -10.47 -12.99
N LEU A 581 -16.30 -10.20 -12.70
CA LEU A 581 -15.78 -10.08 -11.35
C LEU A 581 -15.82 -8.65 -10.84
N LEU A 582 -16.04 -8.51 -9.54
CA LEU A 582 -15.62 -7.35 -8.77
C LEU A 582 -14.33 -7.66 -8.05
N TYR A 583 -13.37 -6.76 -8.22
CA TYR A 583 -12.02 -6.90 -7.70
C TYR A 583 -11.72 -5.69 -6.81
N GLY A 584 -11.76 -5.88 -5.50
CA GLY A 584 -11.38 -4.89 -4.52
C GLY A 584 -9.89 -4.94 -4.22
N TYR A 585 -9.23 -3.78 -4.11
CA TYR A 585 -7.83 -3.71 -3.72
C TYR A 585 -7.49 -2.42 -2.96
N GLY A 586 -6.44 -2.49 -2.14
CA GLY A 586 -5.86 -1.32 -1.50
C GLY A 586 -4.63 -0.87 -2.27
N ALA A 587 -4.58 0.41 -2.65
CA ALA A 587 -3.46 1.04 -3.31
C ALA A 587 -2.83 2.07 -2.37
N MET A 588 -1.57 1.85 -1.98
CA MET A 588 -0.85 2.79 -1.12
C MET A 588 -0.04 3.77 -1.96
N ARG A 589 -0.22 5.07 -1.69
CA ARG A 589 0.42 6.16 -2.44
C ARG A 589 0.19 6.08 -3.96
N ARG A 590 -0.99 5.60 -4.38
CA ARG A 590 -1.43 5.62 -5.79
C ARG A 590 -1.35 7.04 -6.33
N ILE A 591 -0.78 7.22 -7.51
CA ILE A 591 -0.72 8.53 -8.14
C ILE A 591 -2.06 8.88 -8.79
N ASP A 592 -2.44 10.13 -8.62
CA ASP A 592 -3.46 10.80 -9.42
C ASP A 592 -2.72 11.54 -10.54
N GLU A 593 -2.84 11.07 -11.78
CA GLU A 593 -2.04 11.60 -12.90
C GLU A 593 -2.40 13.05 -13.25
N ASP A 594 -3.65 13.47 -12.99
CA ASP A 594 -4.09 14.85 -13.24
C ASP A 594 -3.43 15.84 -12.26
N THR A 595 -3.36 15.48 -10.98
CA THR A 595 -2.83 16.34 -9.92
C THR A 595 -1.36 16.09 -9.59
N GLY A 596 -0.83 14.92 -9.93
CA GLY A 596 0.49 14.43 -9.50
C GLY A 596 0.57 14.05 -8.02
N LEU A 597 -0.54 14.11 -7.27
CA LEU A 597 -0.57 13.79 -5.85
C LEU A 597 -0.71 12.27 -5.64
N ARG A 598 -0.17 11.79 -4.52
CA ARG A 598 -0.26 10.38 -4.13
C ARG A 598 -1.16 10.19 -2.93
N ALA A 599 -2.09 9.25 -3.00
CA ALA A 599 -3.05 8.97 -1.93
C ALA A 599 -3.17 7.47 -1.60
N ASN A 600 -3.65 7.16 -0.40
CA ASN A 600 -3.98 5.80 0.01
C ASN A 600 -5.45 5.55 -0.27
N GLU A 601 -5.76 4.58 -1.12
CA GLU A 601 -7.11 4.34 -1.61
C GLU A 601 -7.51 2.88 -1.54
N LEU A 602 -8.77 2.64 -1.21
CA LEU A 602 -9.44 1.37 -1.48
C LEU A 602 -10.27 1.56 -2.74
N ARG A 603 -10.07 0.69 -3.72
CA ARG A 603 -10.71 0.78 -5.04
C ARG A 603 -11.36 -0.54 -5.41
N VAL A 604 -12.34 -0.49 -6.31
CA VAL A 604 -13.03 -1.68 -6.82
C VAL A 604 -13.06 -1.59 -8.35
N ALA A 605 -12.43 -2.56 -9.01
CA ALA A 605 -12.46 -2.72 -10.45
C ALA A 605 -13.56 -3.70 -10.88
N ARG A 606 -14.11 -3.48 -12.07
CA ARG A 606 -14.96 -4.47 -12.77
C ARG A 606 -14.10 -5.17 -13.82
N ILE A 607 -14.10 -6.50 -13.80
CA ILE A 607 -13.29 -7.32 -14.71
C ILE A 607 -14.23 -8.25 -15.46
N ARG A 608 -14.20 -8.18 -16.79
CA ARG A 608 -14.91 -9.10 -17.66
C ARG A 608 -13.98 -10.23 -18.08
N ILE A 609 -14.45 -11.46 -17.93
CA ILE A 609 -13.78 -12.67 -18.34
C ILE A 609 -14.65 -13.33 -19.41
N SER A 610 -14.04 -13.70 -20.53
CA SER A 610 -14.72 -14.43 -21.59
C SER A 610 -13.80 -15.54 -22.10
N PRO A 611 -14.33 -16.74 -22.41
CA PRO A 611 -13.57 -17.78 -23.09
C PRO A 611 -13.02 -17.24 -24.42
N ARG A 612 -11.82 -17.70 -24.81
CA ARG A 612 -11.24 -17.36 -26.13
C ARG A 612 -11.76 -18.23 -27.26
#